data_AF-A0A0A7CP75-F1
#
_entry.id   AF-A0A0A7CP75-F1
#
_cell.length_a   1.000
_cell.length_b   1.000
_cell.length_c   1.000
_cell.angle_alpha   90.00
_cell.angle_beta   90.00
_cell.angle_gamma   90.00
#
_symmetry.space_group_name_H-M   'P 1'
#
loop_
_entity.id
_entity.type
_entity.pdbx_description
1 polymer ?
#
loop_
_entity_poly.entity_id
_entity_poly.type
_entity_poly.pdbx_seq_one_letter_code
_entity_poly.pdbx_strand_id
1 'polypeptide(L)'
;MVRYLLTAVLAAAPVFADIRAELQVWIRSEAGQYAVAHGLYKPSFESTGLQNDLEVFAAAKATVERLNREHPLAHFSVETPFALLTNAQFAAWVGPEVNSTRPSPTELAAPASLSENAVDWTQSGCVGPVKAQGGCGSCFAFAAVAAAESAYCLANGRRLTTFSEQQVTSCGPGYGCGGGSAFDSLKWAAAQGLCTDAAYPYTNGNTATTQQCQRTCSQQKLGFTDVVSVSGEGAIEAALNEKPVTIRLHGGSEVFQYYKGGIISSGCPVEPNHAVLAVGYGSAEAPFFKLKNSWGSWWGEGGYVRLRRGVGGLGTCGMARMATYPVATSLEPSFNLMTRNNLMIAEHYSNLFANPKSGLPNENWQSHGFQIIVNSNGECLDAFSNGAGGYTVHTFKCDKGNGNQKWIIDSLKHRIQHATHDNLCLDVDPAQNNKVQVWTCFDDAPNQWIVRSEEKIGIISMQGRLMTTTGDAVSFASAMWQDSFYWTINNVDHTMRANNGKCIDAFEPKNGGTVHLWDCDGGNANQKWIYDASTHQFRHATHTGFCLDMGSATGERAHLWTCDASNSLQQFYYVG
;
A
#
# COMPACT_ATOMS: atom_id res chain seq x y z
N MET A 1 0.27 74.81 -0.09
CA MET A 1 -0.22 73.43 -0.34
C MET A 1 0.41 72.86 -1.62
N VAL A 2 1.70 72.51 -1.64
CA VAL A 2 2.29 71.58 -2.64
C VAL A 2 3.62 71.11 -2.04
N ARG A 3 3.66 69.94 -1.38
CA ARG A 3 4.88 69.17 -1.03
C ARG A 3 4.50 67.96 -0.15
N TYR A 4 3.69 67.02 -0.66
CA TYR A 4 3.49 65.71 0.01
C TYR A 4 3.09 64.55 -0.95
N LEU A 5 3.35 64.65 -2.26
CA LEU A 5 2.90 63.63 -3.23
C LEU A 5 3.99 63.03 -4.13
N LEU A 6 5.29 63.32 -3.93
CA LEU A 6 6.35 62.80 -4.81
C LEU A 6 7.32 61.79 -4.19
N THR A 7 7.16 61.41 -2.93
CA THR A 7 8.09 60.49 -2.23
C THR A 7 7.66 59.03 -2.19
N ALA A 8 6.40 58.69 -2.54
CA ALA A 8 5.93 57.30 -2.57
C ALA A 8 6.22 56.55 -3.88
N VAL A 9 6.49 57.27 -4.98
CA VAL A 9 6.62 56.66 -6.32
C VAL A 9 8.06 56.15 -6.61
N LEU A 10 9.09 56.70 -5.95
CA LEU A 10 10.48 56.28 -6.18
C LEU A 10 10.92 55.03 -5.39
N ALA A 11 10.22 54.65 -4.32
CA ALA A 11 10.54 53.44 -3.54
C ALA A 11 9.99 52.14 -4.18
N ALA A 12 8.96 52.23 -5.03
CA ALA A 12 8.33 51.08 -5.68
C ALA A 12 9.10 50.59 -6.92
N ALA A 13 9.78 51.48 -7.65
CA ALA A 13 10.48 51.16 -8.90
C ALA A 13 11.54 50.03 -8.79
N PRO A 14 12.43 49.97 -7.78
CA PRO A 14 13.40 48.88 -7.67
C PRO A 14 12.77 47.56 -7.23
N VAL A 15 11.72 47.59 -6.40
CA VAL A 15 11.00 46.39 -5.93
C VAL A 15 10.27 45.70 -7.08
N PHE A 16 9.62 46.45 -7.98
CA PHE A 16 8.95 45.88 -9.15
C PHE A 16 9.92 45.42 -10.26
N ALA A 17 11.13 45.98 -10.34
CA ALA A 17 12.15 45.52 -11.28
C ALA A 17 12.64 44.11 -10.94
N ASP A 18 12.79 43.82 -9.65
CA ASP A 18 13.21 42.51 -9.12
C ASP A 18 12.10 41.45 -9.29
N ILE A 19 10.86 41.78 -8.90
CA ILE A 19 9.69 40.90 -9.07
C ILE A 19 9.43 40.58 -10.54
N ARG A 20 9.67 41.53 -11.45
CA ARG A 20 9.56 41.28 -12.89
C ARG A 20 10.56 40.24 -13.37
N ALA A 21 11.82 40.31 -12.92
CA ALA A 21 12.83 39.32 -13.28
C ALA A 21 12.45 37.93 -12.76
N GLU A 22 12.01 37.84 -11.50
CA GLU A 22 11.59 36.58 -10.90
C GLU A 22 10.34 35.99 -11.54
N LEU A 23 9.35 36.81 -11.89
CA LEU A 23 8.18 36.37 -12.64
C LEU A 23 8.59 35.76 -13.99
N GLN A 24 9.55 36.37 -14.68
CA GLN A 24 10.08 35.81 -15.94
C GLN A 24 10.82 34.49 -15.72
N VAL A 25 11.52 34.32 -14.60
CA VAL A 25 12.12 33.04 -14.21
C VAL A 25 11.04 31.99 -13.96
N TRP A 26 9.99 32.34 -13.20
CA TRP A 26 8.87 31.44 -12.93
C TRP A 26 8.15 31.04 -14.22
N ILE A 27 7.83 31.98 -15.12
CA ILE A 27 7.19 31.69 -16.42
C ILE A 27 7.99 30.67 -17.23
N ARG A 28 9.33 30.75 -17.17
CA ARG A 28 10.23 29.84 -17.91
C ARG A 28 10.50 28.52 -17.18
N SER A 29 10.21 28.44 -15.90
CA SER A 29 10.35 27.22 -15.09
C SER A 29 9.35 26.15 -15.54
N GLU A 30 9.57 24.89 -15.11
CA GLU A 30 8.63 23.80 -15.36
C GLU A 30 7.21 24.12 -14.83
N ALA A 31 7.13 24.79 -13.67
CA ALA A 31 5.86 25.18 -13.07
C ALA A 31 5.10 26.20 -13.93
N GLY A 32 5.78 27.23 -14.43
CA GLY A 32 5.18 28.23 -15.31
C GLY A 32 4.78 27.65 -16.66
N GLN A 33 5.61 26.80 -17.26
CA GLN A 33 5.29 26.12 -18.51
C GLN A 33 4.09 25.17 -18.35
N TYR A 34 4.02 24.44 -17.23
CA TYR A 34 2.87 23.61 -16.91
C TYR A 34 1.60 24.44 -16.75
N ALA A 35 1.68 25.58 -16.06
CA ALA A 35 0.55 26.49 -15.87
C ALA A 35 -0.03 26.98 -17.20
N VAL A 36 0.83 27.33 -18.17
CA VAL A 36 0.40 27.71 -19.52
C VAL A 36 -0.22 26.54 -20.26
N ALA A 37 0.44 25.37 -20.27
CA ALA A 37 -0.02 24.20 -21.00
C ALA A 37 -1.40 23.68 -20.53
N HIS A 38 -1.75 23.92 -19.25
CA HIS A 38 -3.00 23.45 -18.65
C HIS A 38 -3.99 24.58 -18.36
N GLY A 39 -3.75 25.78 -18.90
CA GLY A 39 -4.68 26.92 -18.81
C GLY A 39 -4.84 27.53 -17.42
N LEU A 40 -3.93 27.22 -16.48
CA LEU A 40 -3.86 27.85 -15.16
C LEU A 40 -3.29 29.28 -15.24
N TYR A 41 -2.51 29.56 -16.28
CA TYR A 41 -1.99 30.88 -16.58
C TYR A 41 -2.13 31.18 -18.08
N LYS A 42 -2.55 32.41 -18.41
CA LYS A 42 -2.61 32.93 -19.77
C LYS A 42 -1.76 34.20 -19.83
N PRO A 43 -0.55 34.17 -20.43
CA PRO A 43 0.30 35.34 -20.51
C PRO A 43 -0.41 36.48 -21.22
N SER A 44 -0.49 37.65 -20.58
CA SER A 44 -0.98 38.86 -21.23
C SER A 44 0.19 39.68 -21.76
N PHE A 45 0.09 40.07 -23.04
CA PHE A 45 1.07 40.94 -23.69
C PHE A 45 0.69 42.43 -23.59
N GLU A 46 -0.47 42.74 -22.99
CA GLU A 46 -0.91 44.10 -22.74
C GLU A 46 -0.29 44.64 -21.44
N SER A 47 0.00 45.95 -21.41
CA SER A 47 0.64 46.59 -20.25
C SER A 47 -0.15 46.45 -18.96
N THR A 48 -1.48 46.47 -19.04
CA THR A 48 -2.40 46.27 -17.91
C THR A 48 -2.37 44.82 -17.40
N GLY A 49 -2.29 43.85 -18.30
CA GLY A 49 -2.21 42.44 -17.93
C GLY A 49 -0.87 42.07 -17.28
N LEU A 50 0.25 42.57 -17.81
CA LEU A 50 1.56 42.40 -17.18
C LEU A 50 1.60 43.04 -15.78
N GLN A 51 0.98 44.21 -15.60
CA GLN A 51 0.92 44.86 -14.30
C GLN A 51 0.12 44.02 -13.28
N ASN A 52 -1.01 43.45 -13.70
CA ASN A 52 -1.79 42.53 -12.86
C ASN A 52 -0.99 41.27 -12.50
N ASP A 53 -0.27 40.67 -13.46
CA ASP A 53 0.56 39.49 -13.19
C ASP A 53 1.67 39.78 -12.17
N LEU A 54 2.29 40.96 -12.25
CA LEU A 54 3.28 41.42 -11.27
C LEU A 54 2.68 41.58 -9.87
N GLU A 55 1.47 42.13 -9.76
CA GLU A 55 0.77 42.32 -8.48
C GLU A 55 0.37 40.98 -7.84
N VAL A 56 -0.17 40.05 -8.63
CA VAL A 56 -0.53 38.71 -8.14
C VAL A 56 0.70 37.93 -7.72
N PHE A 57 1.78 37.97 -8.51
CA PHE A 57 3.02 37.27 -8.17
C PHE A 57 3.70 37.85 -6.93
N ALA A 58 3.68 39.19 -6.78
CA ALA A 58 4.16 39.86 -5.57
C ALA A 58 3.38 39.41 -4.33
N ALA A 59 2.06 39.31 -4.43
CA ALA A 59 1.20 38.81 -3.35
C ALA A 59 1.49 37.33 -3.03
N ALA A 60 1.69 36.49 -4.05
CA ALA A 60 2.06 35.08 -3.87
C ALA A 60 3.38 34.94 -3.10
N LYS A 61 4.41 35.73 -3.45
CA LYS A 61 5.68 35.76 -2.71
C LYS A 61 5.49 36.18 -1.26
N ALA A 62 4.74 37.25 -1.01
CA ALA A 62 4.46 37.71 0.35
C ALA A 62 3.71 36.66 1.18
N THR A 63 2.76 35.95 0.57
CA THR A 63 2.08 34.80 1.20
C THR A 63 3.07 33.68 1.51
N VAL A 64 3.92 33.27 0.56
CA VAL A 64 4.93 32.22 0.78
C VAL A 64 5.90 32.58 1.92
N GLU A 65 6.36 33.82 1.97
CA GLU A 65 7.21 34.30 3.08
C GLU A 65 6.49 34.22 4.42
N ARG A 66 5.20 34.61 4.47
CA ARG A 66 4.38 34.47 5.68
C ARG A 66 4.22 33.01 6.08
N LEU A 67 3.86 32.13 5.14
CA LEU A 67 3.66 30.71 5.42
C LEU A 67 4.94 30.05 5.96
N ASN A 68 6.10 30.35 5.36
CA ASN A 68 7.39 29.83 5.84
C ASN A 68 7.76 30.36 7.24
N ARG A 69 7.29 31.54 7.66
CA ARG A 69 7.45 32.04 9.03
C ARG A 69 6.48 31.38 10.02
N GLU A 70 5.24 31.14 9.60
CA GLU A 70 4.16 30.64 10.47
C GLU A 70 4.17 29.11 10.64
N HIS A 71 4.75 28.38 9.69
CA HIS A 71 4.74 26.92 9.67
C HIS A 71 6.16 26.34 9.59
N PRO A 72 6.92 26.32 10.71
CA PRO A 72 8.34 25.97 10.70
C PRO A 72 8.63 24.50 10.33
N LEU A 73 7.62 23.63 10.35
CA LEU A 73 7.74 22.23 9.94
C LEU A 73 7.49 22.00 8.44
N ALA A 74 7.03 23.02 7.71
CA ALA A 74 6.68 22.93 6.30
C ALA A 74 7.42 23.99 5.48
N HIS A 75 7.57 23.70 4.19
CA HIS A 75 8.22 24.55 3.22
C HIS A 75 7.24 24.89 2.10
N PHE A 76 7.16 26.18 1.78
CA PHE A 76 6.30 26.72 0.75
C PHE A 76 7.11 27.45 -0.31
N SER A 77 6.65 27.38 -1.55
CA SER A 77 7.35 27.99 -2.69
C SER A 77 6.36 28.49 -3.74
N VAL A 78 6.75 29.54 -4.45
CA VAL A 78 6.08 30.01 -5.67
C VAL A 78 6.41 29.11 -6.88
N GLU A 79 7.30 28.13 -6.76
CA GLU A 79 7.56 27.09 -7.77
C GLU A 79 6.40 26.08 -7.86
N THR A 80 5.22 26.60 -8.14
CA THR A 80 3.96 25.90 -8.32
C THR A 80 3.23 26.53 -9.52
N PRO A 81 2.56 25.76 -10.38
CA PRO A 81 1.71 26.27 -11.46
C PRO A 81 0.57 27.17 -10.99
N PHE A 82 0.28 27.17 -9.68
CA PHE A 82 -0.78 27.98 -9.07
C PHE A 82 -0.32 29.38 -8.61
N ALA A 83 0.93 29.77 -8.86
CA ALA A 83 1.49 31.02 -8.31
C ALA A 83 0.82 32.30 -8.83
N LEU A 84 0.15 32.23 -9.98
CA LEU A 84 -0.64 33.33 -10.54
C LEU A 84 -2.16 33.16 -10.34
N LEU A 85 -2.58 32.23 -9.48
CA LEU A 85 -3.95 32.14 -9.01
C LEU A 85 -4.05 32.83 -7.65
N THR A 86 -5.08 33.67 -7.48
CA THR A 86 -5.54 34.03 -6.13
C THR A 86 -5.99 32.78 -5.39
N ASN A 87 -5.95 32.77 -4.05
CA ASN A 87 -6.40 31.61 -3.30
C ASN A 87 -7.87 31.25 -3.59
N ALA A 88 -8.73 32.25 -3.85
CA ALA A 88 -10.11 31.99 -4.27
C ALA A 88 -10.21 31.25 -5.61
N GLN A 89 -9.37 31.60 -6.59
CA GLN A 89 -9.29 30.87 -7.86
C GLN A 89 -8.72 29.46 -7.68
N PHE A 90 -7.70 29.31 -6.82
CA PHE A 90 -7.17 27.99 -6.48
C PHE A 90 -8.20 27.11 -5.78
N ALA A 91 -8.92 27.63 -4.78
CA ALA A 91 -9.98 26.91 -4.09
C ALA A 91 -11.11 26.50 -5.04
N ALA A 92 -11.46 27.36 -6.00
CA ALA A 92 -12.41 27.02 -7.06
C ALA A 92 -11.88 25.94 -8.02
N TRP A 93 -10.58 25.94 -8.31
CA TRP A 93 -9.92 24.93 -9.14
C TRP A 93 -9.87 23.55 -8.46
N VAL A 94 -9.62 23.50 -7.15
CA VAL A 94 -9.69 22.24 -6.37
C VAL A 94 -11.09 21.61 -6.49
N GLY A 95 -12.11 22.46 -6.58
CA GLY A 95 -13.49 22.08 -6.93
C GLY A 95 -14.41 21.95 -5.71
N PRO A 96 -15.75 21.96 -5.93
CA PRO A 96 -16.72 21.70 -4.89
C PRO A 96 -16.83 20.20 -4.62
N GLU A 97 -16.73 19.79 -3.36
CA GLU A 97 -17.19 18.45 -2.98
C GLU A 97 -18.69 18.51 -2.72
N VAL A 98 -19.44 17.60 -3.32
CA VAL A 98 -20.88 17.50 -3.05
C VAL A 98 -21.07 16.76 -1.72
N ASN A 99 -21.75 17.41 -0.77
CA ASN A 99 -22.16 16.75 0.47
C ASN A 99 -23.12 15.59 0.15
N SER A 100 -22.61 14.38 0.26
CA SER A 100 -23.39 13.16 0.15
C SER A 100 -24.26 12.98 1.40
N THR A 101 -25.54 12.67 1.22
CA THR A 101 -26.47 12.25 2.29
C THR A 101 -26.10 10.83 2.73
N ARG A 102 -25.09 10.70 3.59
CA ARG A 102 -24.55 9.40 4.01
C ARG A 102 -24.86 9.05 5.45
N PRO A 103 -24.89 7.74 5.78
CA PRO A 103 -24.86 7.30 7.18
C PRO A 103 -23.59 7.82 7.86
N SER A 104 -23.71 8.19 9.13
CA SER A 104 -22.58 8.60 9.96
C SER A 104 -21.48 7.54 9.93
N PRO A 105 -20.20 7.92 9.79
CA PRO A 105 -19.09 6.98 9.93
C PRO A 105 -19.20 6.21 11.24
N THR A 106 -18.85 4.92 11.22
CA THR A 106 -18.75 4.16 12.46
C THR A 106 -17.52 4.65 13.21
N GLU A 107 -17.72 5.18 14.41
CA GLU A 107 -16.64 5.52 15.32
C GLU A 107 -16.02 4.21 15.85
N LEU A 108 -14.81 3.89 15.42
CA LEU A 108 -14.01 2.86 16.07
C LEU A 108 -13.37 3.49 17.30
N ALA A 109 -13.91 3.20 18.48
CA ALA A 109 -13.42 3.73 19.74
C ALA A 109 -12.07 3.12 20.13
N ALA A 110 -11.01 3.92 20.08
CA ALA A 110 -10.02 4.10 21.15
C ALA A 110 -9.10 5.29 20.80
N PRO A 111 -8.68 6.13 21.78
CA PRO A 111 -7.58 7.06 21.55
C PRO A 111 -6.32 6.22 21.40
N ALA A 112 -5.75 6.15 20.20
CA ALA A 112 -4.44 5.58 20.02
C ALA A 112 -3.45 6.45 20.82
N SER A 113 -2.76 5.87 21.82
CA SER A 113 -1.41 6.31 22.12
C SER A 113 -0.68 6.33 20.78
N LEU A 114 -0.12 7.48 20.38
CA LEU A 114 0.54 7.62 19.09
C LEU A 114 1.51 6.46 18.90
N SER A 115 1.19 5.59 17.94
CA SER A 115 2.07 4.48 17.59
C SER A 115 3.45 5.04 17.25
N GLU A 116 4.50 4.51 17.88
CA GLU A 116 5.89 4.81 17.53
C GLU A 116 6.29 4.16 16.19
N ASN A 117 5.47 3.23 15.68
CA ASN A 117 5.67 2.59 14.39
C ASN A 117 5.44 3.56 13.24
N ALA A 118 5.98 3.20 12.07
CA ALA A 118 5.73 3.88 10.82
C ALA A 118 5.21 2.88 9.77
N VAL A 119 4.30 3.35 8.93
CA VAL A 119 3.80 2.61 7.77
C VAL A 119 4.03 3.47 6.54
N ASP A 120 4.57 2.89 5.47
CA ASP A 120 4.66 3.55 4.17
C ASP A 120 4.37 2.57 3.03
N TRP A 121 3.13 2.59 2.54
CA TRP A 121 2.68 1.75 1.44
C TRP A 121 3.32 2.12 0.10
N THR A 122 3.99 3.26 -0.03
CA THR A 122 4.65 3.62 -1.30
C THR A 122 5.79 2.67 -1.67
N GLN A 123 6.33 1.93 -0.69
CA GLN A 123 7.36 0.91 -0.89
C GLN A 123 6.78 -0.51 -1.08
N SER A 124 5.46 -0.68 -0.96
CA SER A 124 4.82 -2.01 -0.96
C SER A 124 4.67 -2.65 -2.35
N GLY A 125 4.82 -1.86 -3.41
CA GLY A 125 4.41 -2.20 -4.77
C GLY A 125 2.92 -2.04 -5.05
N CYS A 126 2.08 -1.80 -4.02
CA CYS A 126 0.62 -1.70 -4.15
C CYS A 126 0.07 -0.26 -4.06
N VAL A 127 0.89 0.74 -4.35
CA VAL A 127 0.44 2.13 -4.52
C VAL A 127 0.75 2.54 -5.95
N GLY A 128 -0.29 2.88 -6.73
CA GLY A 128 -0.13 3.32 -8.11
C GLY A 128 0.72 4.59 -8.26
N PRO A 129 1.17 4.93 -9.48
CA PRO A 129 1.87 6.18 -9.73
C PRO A 129 1.01 7.40 -9.38
N VAL A 130 1.64 8.54 -9.09
CA VAL A 130 0.94 9.82 -8.93
C VAL A 130 0.36 10.24 -10.28
N LYS A 131 -0.93 10.59 -10.29
CA LYS A 131 -1.68 11.03 -11.48
C LYS A 131 -2.14 12.48 -11.32
N ALA A 132 -2.65 13.08 -12.40
CA ALA A 132 -3.12 14.46 -12.43
C ALA A 132 -4.59 14.54 -12.86
N GLN A 133 -5.44 15.12 -12.01
CA GLN A 133 -6.88 15.28 -12.28
C GLN A 133 -7.21 16.45 -13.22
N GLY A 134 -6.25 17.36 -13.45
CA GLY A 134 -6.46 18.57 -14.24
C GLY A 134 -7.54 19.49 -13.67
N GLY A 135 -8.21 20.27 -14.53
CA GLY A 135 -9.25 21.22 -14.10
C GLY A 135 -10.61 20.60 -13.76
N CYS A 136 -10.69 19.28 -13.61
CA CYS A 136 -11.93 18.56 -13.31
C CYS A 136 -12.03 18.29 -11.80
N GLY A 137 -13.20 18.53 -11.20
CA GLY A 137 -13.52 18.18 -9.80
C GLY A 137 -13.70 16.68 -9.57
N SER A 138 -12.72 15.87 -9.99
CA SER A 138 -12.76 14.40 -10.02
C SER A 138 -11.93 13.76 -8.90
N CYS A 139 -11.44 14.51 -7.91
CA CYS A 139 -10.61 14.00 -6.82
C CYS A 139 -11.22 12.77 -6.12
N PHE A 140 -12.55 12.74 -5.98
CA PHE A 140 -13.29 11.59 -5.45
C PHE A 140 -13.06 10.30 -6.26
N ALA A 141 -13.01 10.40 -7.59
CA ALA A 141 -12.76 9.29 -8.49
C ALA A 141 -11.30 8.84 -8.39
N PHE A 142 -10.36 9.78 -8.36
CA PHE A 142 -8.92 9.47 -8.18
C PHE A 142 -8.65 8.78 -6.84
N ALA A 143 -9.22 9.28 -5.74
CA ALA A 143 -9.07 8.66 -4.42
C ALA A 143 -9.68 7.25 -4.39
N ALA A 144 -10.90 7.08 -4.91
CA ALA A 144 -11.56 5.78 -4.99
C ALA A 144 -10.79 4.78 -5.83
N VAL A 145 -10.36 5.18 -7.03
CA VAL A 145 -9.57 4.33 -7.93
C VAL A 145 -8.25 3.95 -7.28
N ALA A 146 -7.52 4.89 -6.68
CA ALA A 146 -6.23 4.58 -6.04
C ALA A 146 -6.39 3.60 -4.84
N ALA A 147 -7.48 3.69 -4.08
CA ALA A 147 -7.79 2.72 -3.04
C ALA A 147 -8.19 1.35 -3.62
N ALA A 148 -8.94 1.33 -4.71
CA ALA A 148 -9.30 0.10 -5.43
C ALA A 148 -8.09 -0.60 -6.07
N GLU A 149 -7.16 0.15 -6.68
CA GLU A 149 -5.87 -0.34 -7.19
C GLU A 149 -5.08 -1.00 -6.07
N SER A 150 -4.99 -0.34 -4.90
CA SER A 150 -4.28 -0.86 -3.73
C SER A 150 -4.91 -2.15 -3.22
N ALA A 151 -6.24 -2.16 -3.03
CA ALA A 151 -6.97 -3.35 -2.58
C ALA A 151 -6.87 -4.51 -3.57
N TYR A 152 -7.00 -4.22 -4.86
CA TYR A 152 -6.85 -5.21 -5.93
C TYR A 152 -5.43 -5.79 -5.96
N CYS A 153 -4.40 -4.95 -5.84
CA CYS A 153 -3.02 -5.38 -5.77
C CYS A 153 -2.78 -6.33 -4.59
N LEU A 154 -3.26 -5.96 -3.40
CA LEU A 154 -3.14 -6.81 -2.20
C LEU A 154 -3.85 -8.16 -2.37
N ALA A 155 -5.05 -8.17 -2.96
CA ALA A 155 -5.81 -9.39 -3.18
C ALA A 155 -5.28 -10.28 -4.33
N ASN A 156 -4.51 -9.71 -5.26
CA ASN A 156 -4.02 -10.40 -6.45
C ASN A 156 -2.50 -10.59 -6.41
N GLY A 157 -1.99 -10.93 -5.21
CA GLY A 157 -0.60 -11.33 -5.03
C GLY A 157 0.41 -10.24 -5.37
N ARG A 158 0.10 -8.99 -4.98
CA ARG A 158 0.89 -7.78 -5.14
C ARG A 158 1.18 -7.36 -6.59
N ARG A 159 0.28 -7.70 -7.51
CA ARG A 159 0.33 -7.21 -8.89
C ARG A 159 -0.45 -5.90 -9.00
N LEU A 160 0.26 -4.79 -9.17
CA LEU A 160 -0.37 -3.49 -9.37
C LEU A 160 -0.97 -3.41 -10.77
N THR A 161 -2.30 -3.28 -10.81
CA THR A 161 -3.06 -2.91 -12.02
C THR A 161 -3.58 -1.50 -11.84
N THR A 162 -3.32 -0.62 -12.80
CA THR A 162 -3.87 0.74 -12.80
C THR A 162 -5.24 0.77 -13.46
N PHE A 163 -6.20 1.45 -12.82
CA PHE A 163 -7.59 1.50 -13.25
C PHE A 163 -8.00 2.90 -13.70
N SER A 164 -9.09 2.97 -14.44
CA SER A 164 -9.56 4.19 -15.11
C SER A 164 -10.36 5.11 -14.17
N GLU A 165 -9.77 6.26 -13.83
CA GLU A 165 -10.52 7.36 -13.22
C GLU A 165 -11.56 7.95 -14.16
N GLN A 166 -11.33 7.84 -15.47
CA GLN A 166 -12.26 8.31 -16.50
C GLN A 166 -13.59 7.58 -16.40
N GLN A 167 -13.55 6.26 -16.24
CA GLN A 167 -14.75 5.45 -16.11
C GLN A 167 -15.55 5.84 -14.86
N VAL A 168 -14.88 6.01 -13.71
CA VAL A 168 -15.56 6.42 -12.47
C VAL A 168 -16.13 7.83 -12.61
N THR A 169 -15.40 8.74 -13.25
CA THR A 169 -15.86 10.13 -13.44
C THR A 169 -17.06 10.23 -14.39
N SER A 170 -17.07 9.47 -15.49
CA SER A 170 -18.11 9.56 -16.52
C SER A 170 -19.31 8.65 -16.28
N CYS A 171 -19.10 7.46 -15.69
CA CYS A 171 -20.11 6.41 -15.54
C CYS A 171 -20.51 6.13 -14.10
N GLY A 172 -19.66 6.53 -13.14
CA GLY A 172 -19.88 6.28 -11.72
C GLY A 172 -20.89 7.24 -11.09
N PRO A 173 -21.14 7.07 -9.78
CA PRO A 173 -22.00 7.98 -9.02
C PRO A 173 -21.33 9.35 -8.87
N GLY A 174 -22.16 10.40 -8.81
CA GLY A 174 -21.72 11.79 -8.70
C GLY A 174 -22.09 12.61 -9.94
N TYR A 175 -21.45 13.77 -10.09
CA TYR A 175 -21.74 14.75 -11.15
C TYR A 175 -20.52 14.95 -12.09
N GLY A 176 -19.68 13.92 -12.22
CA GLY A 176 -18.42 13.97 -12.96
C GLY A 176 -17.51 15.09 -12.47
N CYS A 177 -17.17 16.06 -13.33
CA CYS A 177 -16.35 17.20 -12.92
C CYS A 177 -17.03 18.17 -11.95
N GLY A 178 -18.34 18.02 -11.70
CA GLY A 178 -19.07 18.75 -10.67
C GLY A 178 -18.89 18.20 -9.25
N GLY A 179 -18.04 17.18 -9.08
CA GLY A 179 -17.80 16.55 -7.78
C GLY A 179 -18.57 15.24 -7.60
N GLY A 180 -18.22 14.53 -6.55
CA GLY A 180 -18.75 13.21 -6.25
C GLY A 180 -18.19 12.71 -4.92
N SER A 181 -18.22 11.40 -4.71
CA SER A 181 -17.78 10.89 -3.42
C SER A 181 -17.13 9.52 -3.47
N ALA A 182 -15.94 9.42 -2.85
CA ALA A 182 -15.05 8.26 -2.99
C ALA A 182 -15.69 6.95 -2.52
N PHE A 183 -16.47 6.95 -1.44
CA PHE A 183 -17.14 5.72 -0.96
C PHE A 183 -18.26 5.22 -1.88
N ASP A 184 -19.06 6.10 -2.48
CA ASP A 184 -20.10 5.69 -3.44
C ASP A 184 -19.41 5.17 -4.70
N SER A 185 -18.32 5.82 -5.12
CA SER A 185 -17.48 5.36 -6.24
C SER A 185 -16.85 3.99 -5.96
N LEU A 186 -16.33 3.75 -4.75
CA LEU A 186 -15.81 2.45 -4.34
C LEU A 186 -16.91 1.38 -4.33
N LYS A 187 -18.09 1.67 -3.78
CA LYS A 187 -19.23 0.73 -3.79
C LYS A 187 -19.69 0.41 -5.20
N TRP A 188 -19.76 1.43 -6.06
CA TRP A 188 -20.08 1.26 -7.46
C TRP A 188 -19.02 0.42 -8.18
N ALA A 189 -17.74 0.68 -7.92
CA ALA A 189 -16.63 -0.08 -8.48
C ALA A 189 -16.63 -1.55 -8.03
N ALA A 190 -17.01 -1.83 -6.77
CA ALA A 190 -17.19 -3.19 -6.25
C ALA A 190 -18.24 -3.97 -7.07
N ALA A 191 -19.37 -3.34 -7.36
CA ALA A 191 -20.45 -3.96 -8.11
C ALA A 191 -20.14 -4.11 -9.62
N GLN A 192 -19.65 -3.04 -10.24
CA GLN A 192 -19.48 -2.94 -11.69
C GLN A 192 -18.15 -3.51 -12.18
N GLY A 193 -17.09 -3.45 -11.37
CA GLY A 193 -15.72 -3.62 -11.82
C GLY A 193 -15.19 -2.41 -12.58
N LEU A 194 -13.88 -2.37 -12.80
CA LEU A 194 -13.19 -1.24 -13.44
C LEU A 194 -12.41 -1.65 -14.69
N CYS A 195 -12.40 -0.78 -15.69
CA CYS A 195 -11.50 -0.85 -16.82
C CYS A 195 -10.11 -0.36 -16.41
N THR A 196 -9.07 -0.86 -17.09
CA THR A 196 -7.72 -0.32 -16.94
C THR A 196 -7.65 1.10 -17.49
N ASP A 197 -6.73 1.92 -16.96
CA ASP A 197 -6.51 3.28 -17.47
C ASP A 197 -6.07 3.30 -18.94
N ALA A 198 -5.32 2.29 -19.38
CA ALA A 198 -4.97 2.11 -20.79
C ALA A 198 -6.20 1.87 -21.69
N ALA A 199 -7.21 1.12 -21.20
CA ALA A 199 -8.41 0.82 -21.97
C ALA A 199 -9.43 1.96 -21.98
N TYR A 200 -9.41 2.82 -20.95
CA TYR A 200 -10.24 4.03 -20.89
C TYR A 200 -9.45 5.21 -20.30
N PRO A 201 -8.64 5.90 -21.13
CA PRO A 201 -7.74 6.97 -20.69
C PRO A 201 -8.46 8.21 -20.15
N TYR A 202 -7.81 8.92 -19.22
CA TYR A 202 -8.34 10.13 -18.60
C TYR A 202 -8.22 11.36 -19.52
N THR A 203 -9.36 11.99 -19.82
CA THR A 203 -9.47 13.16 -20.72
C THR A 203 -10.24 14.32 -20.11
N ASN A 204 -11.08 14.09 -19.09
CA ASN A 204 -11.84 15.15 -18.42
C ASN A 204 -10.96 16.26 -17.83
N GLY A 205 -9.73 15.93 -17.42
CA GLY A 205 -8.78 16.90 -16.87
C GLY A 205 -8.39 18.02 -17.85
N ASN A 206 -8.47 17.77 -19.16
CA ASN A 206 -8.11 18.72 -20.21
C ASN A 206 -9.24 19.70 -20.56
N THR A 207 -10.49 19.33 -20.29
CA THR A 207 -11.67 20.09 -20.73
C THR A 207 -12.47 20.66 -19.58
N ALA A 208 -12.18 20.26 -18.33
CA ALA A 208 -12.94 20.59 -17.13
C ALA A 208 -14.45 20.26 -17.25
N THR A 209 -14.83 19.39 -18.20
CA THR A 209 -16.22 19.00 -18.47
C THR A 209 -16.36 17.49 -18.41
N THR A 210 -17.52 17.03 -17.93
CA THR A 210 -17.82 15.61 -17.82
C THR A 210 -18.07 15.02 -19.21
N GLN A 211 -17.12 14.20 -19.68
CA GLN A 211 -17.30 13.44 -20.93
C GLN A 211 -18.39 12.36 -20.76
N GLN A 212 -19.04 12.00 -21.87
CA GLN A 212 -20.08 10.96 -21.87
C GLN A 212 -19.53 9.60 -21.41
N CYS A 213 -20.34 8.86 -20.65
CA CYS A 213 -20.02 7.48 -20.26
C CYS A 213 -19.92 6.57 -21.48
N GLN A 214 -18.77 5.90 -21.64
CA GLN A 214 -18.56 4.88 -22.65
C GLN A 214 -18.52 3.48 -22.00
N ARG A 215 -19.11 2.48 -22.67
CA ARG A 215 -19.15 1.08 -22.23
C ARG A 215 -18.38 0.17 -23.20
N THR A 216 -17.17 0.58 -23.56
CA THR A 216 -16.38 -0.03 -24.64
C THR A 216 -15.26 -0.93 -24.14
N CYS A 217 -14.95 -0.91 -22.85
CA CYS A 217 -13.86 -1.66 -22.23
C CYS A 217 -14.37 -2.83 -21.37
N SER A 218 -13.52 -3.86 -21.24
CA SER A 218 -13.80 -5.01 -20.36
C SER A 218 -13.47 -4.66 -18.90
N GLN A 219 -14.49 -4.71 -18.04
CA GLN A 219 -14.37 -4.38 -16.62
C GLN A 219 -13.81 -5.55 -15.81
N GLN A 220 -12.74 -5.30 -15.07
CA GLN A 220 -12.13 -6.25 -14.14
C GLN A 220 -12.89 -6.28 -12.81
N LYS A 221 -13.21 -7.47 -12.32
CA LYS A 221 -13.79 -7.66 -10.98
C LYS A 221 -12.70 -7.42 -9.93
N LEU A 222 -13.04 -6.64 -8.90
CA LEU A 222 -12.04 -6.09 -7.97
C LEU A 222 -11.76 -6.95 -6.72
N GLY A 223 -12.53 -8.03 -6.49
CA GLY A 223 -12.33 -8.94 -5.36
C GLY A 223 -12.85 -8.44 -4.00
N PHE A 224 -13.30 -7.18 -3.91
CA PHE A 224 -14.03 -6.64 -2.77
C PHE A 224 -15.50 -6.40 -3.11
N THR A 225 -16.41 -6.70 -2.19
CA THR A 225 -17.84 -6.39 -2.35
C THR A 225 -18.35 -5.39 -1.33
N ASP A 226 -17.57 -5.07 -0.29
CA ASP A 226 -17.98 -4.12 0.74
C ASP A 226 -16.98 -2.98 0.90
N VAL A 227 -17.45 -1.87 1.45
CA VAL A 227 -16.69 -0.65 1.66
C VAL A 227 -17.02 -0.11 3.05
N VAL A 228 -15.98 0.06 3.85
CA VAL A 228 -16.11 0.57 5.23
C VAL A 228 -15.81 2.07 5.25
N SER A 229 -16.47 2.78 6.16
CA SER A 229 -16.25 4.19 6.46
C SER A 229 -15.98 4.36 7.95
N VAL A 230 -14.85 4.98 8.29
CA VAL A 230 -14.40 5.21 9.67
C VAL A 230 -14.09 6.68 9.91
N SER A 231 -14.00 7.09 11.18
CA SER A 231 -13.59 8.42 11.62
C SER A 231 -12.58 8.34 12.76
N GLY A 232 -11.80 9.40 12.94
CA GLY A 232 -10.75 9.51 13.96
C GLY A 232 -9.36 9.07 13.45
N GLU A 233 -8.32 9.74 13.94
CA GLU A 233 -6.92 9.43 13.56
C GLU A 233 -6.54 7.98 13.92
N GLY A 234 -6.98 7.48 15.08
CA GLY A 234 -6.73 6.09 15.49
C GLY A 234 -7.33 5.04 14.55
N ALA A 235 -8.54 5.29 14.03
CA ALA A 235 -9.17 4.39 13.07
C ALA A 235 -8.47 4.44 11.70
N ILE A 236 -7.99 5.61 11.30
CA ILE A 236 -7.17 5.78 10.10
C ILE A 236 -5.85 5.01 10.24
N GLU A 237 -5.16 5.12 11.37
CA GLU A 237 -3.94 4.35 11.66
C GLU A 237 -4.19 2.85 11.64
N ALA A 238 -5.26 2.39 12.29
CA ALA A 238 -5.63 0.97 12.31
C ALA A 238 -5.86 0.43 10.90
N ALA A 239 -6.57 1.18 10.05
CA ALA A 239 -6.79 0.79 8.66
C ALA A 239 -5.50 0.85 7.83
N LEU A 240 -4.65 1.87 8.05
CA LEU A 240 -3.35 1.99 7.39
C LEU A 240 -2.39 0.86 7.73
N ASN A 241 -2.52 0.20 8.88
CA ASN A 241 -1.74 -1.02 9.17
C ASN A 241 -2.08 -2.18 8.23
N GLU A 242 -3.23 -2.15 7.56
CA GLU A 242 -3.69 -3.21 6.67
C GLU A 242 -3.68 -2.81 5.19
N LYS A 243 -3.93 -1.54 4.86
CA LYS A 243 -4.03 -1.03 3.47
C LYS A 243 -4.09 0.50 3.38
N PRO A 244 -3.80 1.09 2.21
CA PRO A 244 -4.11 2.48 1.91
C PRO A 244 -5.62 2.77 2.01
N VAL A 245 -5.99 3.97 2.47
CA VAL A 245 -7.39 4.38 2.68
C VAL A 245 -7.66 5.75 2.08
N THR A 246 -8.86 5.99 1.55
CA THR A 246 -9.23 7.32 1.06
C THR A 246 -9.48 8.26 2.24
N ILE A 247 -9.07 9.50 2.14
CA ILE A 247 -9.29 10.56 3.13
C ILE A 247 -10.01 11.73 2.47
N ARG A 248 -10.98 12.31 3.17
CA ARG A 248 -11.55 13.63 2.86
C ARG A 248 -10.85 14.70 3.68
N LEU A 249 -10.46 15.81 3.06
CA LEU A 249 -9.81 16.94 3.72
C LEU A 249 -10.12 18.27 3.01
N HIS A 250 -9.75 19.38 3.64
CA HIS A 250 -9.80 20.70 3.01
C HIS A 250 -8.50 20.99 2.25
N GLY A 251 -8.55 20.96 0.91
CA GLY A 251 -7.40 21.17 0.03
C GLY A 251 -7.30 22.57 -0.59
N GLY A 252 -8.31 23.44 -0.39
CA GLY A 252 -8.40 24.75 -1.06
C GLY A 252 -7.61 25.90 -0.42
N SER A 253 -6.84 25.65 0.64
CA SER A 253 -6.14 26.71 1.39
C SER A 253 -4.76 27.04 0.84
N GLU A 254 -4.22 28.21 1.21
CA GLU A 254 -2.89 28.66 0.77
C GLU A 254 -1.78 27.67 1.16
N VAL A 255 -1.91 27.01 2.31
CA VAL A 255 -0.96 25.96 2.74
C VAL A 255 -0.90 24.79 1.76
N PHE A 256 -1.96 24.48 1.00
CA PHE A 256 -1.92 23.47 -0.07
C PHE A 256 -1.47 24.07 -1.40
N GLN A 257 -1.89 25.30 -1.70
CA GLN A 257 -1.55 25.98 -2.95
C GLN A 257 -0.04 26.07 -3.18
N TYR A 258 0.70 26.40 -2.11
CA TYR A 258 2.14 26.67 -2.17
C TYR A 258 3.01 25.57 -1.54
N TYR A 259 2.42 24.43 -1.13
CA TYR A 259 3.17 23.36 -0.46
C TYR A 259 4.29 22.79 -1.35
N LYS A 260 5.50 22.74 -0.80
CA LYS A 260 6.69 22.11 -1.42
C LYS A 260 7.19 20.90 -0.66
N GLY A 261 7.09 20.91 0.67
CA GLY A 261 7.51 19.78 1.51
C GLY A 261 7.35 20.02 3.00
N GLY A 262 7.69 19.02 3.82
CA GLY A 262 7.56 19.07 5.27
C GLY A 262 6.16 18.73 5.78
N ILE A 263 5.82 19.12 7.00
CA ILE A 263 4.59 18.72 7.69
C ILE A 263 3.68 19.93 7.89
N ILE A 264 2.57 19.98 7.17
CA ILE A 264 1.52 20.97 7.40
C ILE A 264 0.83 20.65 8.73
N SER A 265 0.75 21.64 9.63
CA SER A 265 0.18 21.46 10.98
C SER A 265 -1.09 22.26 11.24
N SER A 266 -1.38 23.28 10.42
CA SER A 266 -2.55 24.15 10.52
C SER A 266 -2.66 25.00 9.23
N GLY A 267 -3.54 26.00 9.20
CA GLY A 267 -3.70 26.92 8.05
C GLY A 267 -4.75 26.48 7.02
N CYS A 268 -5.61 25.53 7.41
CA CYS A 268 -6.68 24.96 6.60
C CYS A 268 -7.95 24.78 7.46
N PRO A 269 -9.15 25.04 6.91
CA PRO A 269 -10.42 24.65 7.53
C PRO A 269 -10.56 23.14 7.73
N VAL A 270 -11.59 22.74 8.47
CA VAL A 270 -11.94 21.32 8.70
C VAL A 270 -13.10 20.83 7.83
N GLU A 271 -13.72 21.71 7.05
CA GLU A 271 -14.79 21.34 6.10
C GLU A 271 -14.16 20.83 4.79
N PRO A 272 -14.27 19.54 4.48
CA PRO A 272 -13.56 18.95 3.35
C PRO A 272 -14.16 19.35 2.02
N ASN A 273 -13.28 19.57 1.05
CA ASN A 273 -13.61 19.84 -0.35
C ASN A 273 -12.76 19.01 -1.33
N HIS A 274 -11.91 18.12 -0.80
CA HIS A 274 -10.95 17.35 -1.58
C HIS A 274 -10.80 15.93 -1.02
N ALA A 275 -10.56 14.97 -1.91
CA ALA A 275 -10.35 13.58 -1.57
C ALA A 275 -8.99 13.09 -2.05
N VAL A 276 -8.27 12.40 -1.18
CA VAL A 276 -6.91 11.88 -1.42
C VAL A 276 -6.78 10.45 -0.91
N LEU A 277 -5.63 9.80 -1.13
CA LEU A 277 -5.33 8.48 -0.56
C LEU A 277 -4.30 8.62 0.56
N ALA A 278 -4.62 8.24 1.79
CA ALA A 278 -3.61 8.02 2.81
C ALA A 278 -2.84 6.74 2.51
N VAL A 279 -1.52 6.85 2.51
CA VAL A 279 -0.58 5.76 2.16
C VAL A 279 0.38 5.44 3.29
N GLY A 280 0.24 6.08 4.46
CA GLY A 280 1.13 5.82 5.57
C GLY A 280 1.07 6.85 6.68
N TYR A 281 1.90 6.64 7.69
CA TYR A 281 2.15 7.55 8.80
C TYR A 281 3.55 7.31 9.37
N GLY A 282 4.10 8.32 10.05
CA GLY A 282 5.44 8.25 10.63
C GLY A 282 5.68 9.32 11.69
N SER A 283 6.93 9.47 12.13
CA SER A 283 7.33 10.32 13.27
C SER A 283 8.69 11.02 13.11
N ALA A 284 9.30 11.02 11.91
CA ALA A 284 10.70 11.44 11.70
C ALA A 284 11.06 12.84 12.25
N GLU A 285 10.29 13.88 11.93
CA GLU A 285 10.47 15.24 12.46
C GLU A 285 9.35 15.65 13.43
N ALA A 286 8.13 15.23 13.11
CA ALA A 286 6.95 15.26 13.97
C ALA A 286 6.01 14.13 13.51
N PRO A 287 5.06 13.68 14.34
CA PRO A 287 4.06 12.72 13.90
C PRO A 287 3.29 13.23 12.68
N PHE A 288 3.21 12.43 11.62
CA PHE A 288 2.49 12.79 10.40
C PHE A 288 1.71 11.62 9.79
N PHE A 289 0.67 11.94 9.02
CA PHE A 289 0.10 11.09 8.00
C PHE A 289 0.67 11.47 6.63
N LYS A 290 0.98 10.49 5.78
CA LYS A 290 1.44 10.67 4.41
C LYS A 290 0.28 10.42 3.44
N LEU A 291 -0.04 11.41 2.62
CA LEU A 291 -1.18 11.38 1.70
C LEU A 291 -0.70 11.55 0.25
N LYS A 292 -1.19 10.69 -0.65
CA LYS A 292 -1.01 10.77 -2.09
C LYS A 292 -2.10 11.66 -2.69
N ASN A 293 -1.67 12.73 -3.36
CA ASN A 293 -2.56 13.68 -4.02
C ASN A 293 -2.75 13.35 -5.51
N SER A 294 -3.66 14.05 -6.18
CA SER A 294 -4.03 13.88 -7.60
C SER A 294 -3.70 15.12 -8.44
N TRP A 295 -2.68 15.90 -8.06
CA TRP A 295 -2.27 17.13 -8.75
C TRP A 295 -0.97 16.95 -9.56
N GLY A 296 -0.55 15.71 -9.81
CA GLY A 296 0.71 15.41 -10.49
C GLY A 296 1.93 15.42 -9.56
N SER A 297 3.03 14.84 -10.05
CA SER A 297 4.27 14.65 -9.26
C SER A 297 5.06 15.93 -9.02
N TRP A 298 4.76 17.01 -9.75
CA TRP A 298 5.40 18.31 -9.58
C TRP A 298 4.95 19.03 -8.29
N TRP A 299 3.79 18.66 -7.73
CA TRP A 299 3.24 19.28 -6.53
C TRP A 299 3.76 18.60 -5.26
N GLY A 300 4.12 19.39 -4.25
CA GLY A 300 4.55 18.87 -2.96
C GLY A 300 5.77 17.93 -3.04
N GLU A 301 5.73 16.86 -2.25
CA GLU A 301 6.82 15.89 -2.13
C GLU A 301 6.68 14.80 -3.20
N GLY A 302 6.83 15.16 -4.47
CA GLY A 302 6.67 14.21 -5.58
C GLY A 302 5.21 13.79 -5.80
N GLY A 303 4.24 14.66 -5.46
CA GLY A 303 2.80 14.39 -5.50
C GLY A 303 2.19 14.00 -4.15
N TYR A 304 2.98 14.01 -3.08
CA TYR A 304 2.55 13.64 -1.73
C TYR A 304 2.56 14.86 -0.80
N VAL A 305 1.81 14.77 0.29
CA VAL A 305 1.79 15.74 1.39
C VAL A 305 1.82 15.02 2.73
N ARG A 306 2.50 15.63 3.71
CA ARG A 306 2.47 15.18 5.10
C ARG A 306 1.65 16.15 5.95
N LEU A 307 0.65 15.62 6.65
CA LEU A 307 -0.18 16.38 7.59
C LEU A 307 0.13 15.94 9.01
N ARG A 308 0.17 16.89 9.95
CA ARG A 308 0.42 16.60 11.37
C ARG A 308 -0.62 15.62 11.91
N ARG A 309 -0.13 14.56 12.54
CA ARG A 309 -0.88 13.51 13.23
C ARG A 309 -0.86 13.77 14.73
N GLY A 310 -1.83 13.23 15.46
CA GLY A 310 -1.91 13.33 16.91
C GLY A 310 -2.49 14.65 17.40
N VAL A 311 -3.26 15.33 16.54
CA VAL A 311 -3.94 16.59 16.91
C VAL A 311 -5.32 16.33 17.51
N GLY A 312 -5.85 15.11 17.37
CA GLY A 312 -7.17 14.73 17.86
C GLY A 312 -8.32 15.40 17.09
N GLY A 313 -9.55 15.27 17.59
CA GLY A 313 -10.74 15.86 17.00
C GLY A 313 -10.95 15.45 15.54
N LEU A 314 -11.13 16.44 14.65
CA LEU A 314 -11.31 16.21 13.20
C LEU A 314 -9.98 16.05 12.44
N GLY A 315 -8.84 16.02 13.13
CA GLY A 315 -7.52 15.92 12.49
C GLY A 315 -7.13 17.20 11.73
N THR A 316 -5.86 17.25 11.30
CA THR A 316 -5.35 18.38 10.50
C THR A 316 -6.14 18.51 9.19
N CYS A 317 -6.65 19.70 8.89
CA CYS A 317 -7.48 19.99 7.70
C CYS A 317 -8.76 19.13 7.58
N GLY A 318 -9.29 18.62 8.71
CA GLY A 318 -10.49 17.79 8.72
C GLY A 318 -10.28 16.34 8.28
N MET A 319 -9.02 15.90 8.14
CA MET A 319 -8.68 14.60 7.57
C MET A 319 -9.23 13.40 8.36
N ALA A 320 -9.46 13.55 9.66
CA ALA A 320 -9.98 12.49 10.52
C ALA A 320 -11.51 12.41 10.50
N ARG A 321 -12.19 13.27 9.74
CA ARG A 321 -13.65 13.28 9.67
C ARG A 321 -14.22 12.03 8.99
N MET A 322 -13.57 11.56 7.93
CA MET A 322 -14.03 10.42 7.16
C MET A 322 -12.89 9.80 6.37
N ALA A 323 -12.65 8.52 6.64
CA ALA A 323 -11.79 7.66 5.86
C ALA A 323 -12.57 6.46 5.34
N THR A 324 -12.31 6.03 4.11
CA THR A 324 -13.06 4.93 3.48
C THR A 324 -12.13 3.99 2.73
N TYR A 325 -12.44 2.70 2.75
CA TYR A 325 -11.60 1.70 2.10
C TYR A 325 -12.38 0.44 1.73
N PRO A 326 -11.94 -0.27 0.67
CA PRO A 326 -12.50 -1.55 0.30
C PRO A 326 -12.23 -2.63 1.35
N VAL A 327 -13.20 -3.51 1.57
CA VAL A 327 -13.04 -4.74 2.33
C VAL A 327 -13.15 -5.92 1.37
N ALA A 328 -12.04 -6.64 1.22
CA ALA A 328 -11.99 -7.83 0.37
C ALA A 328 -13.03 -8.86 0.84
N THR A 329 -13.74 -9.45 -0.12
CA THR A 329 -14.66 -10.58 0.12
C THR A 329 -13.96 -11.92 0.07
N SER A 330 -12.81 -12.00 -0.60
CA SER A 330 -11.97 -13.17 -0.52
C SER A 330 -11.10 -13.04 0.72
N LEU A 331 -11.48 -13.80 1.75
CA LEU A 331 -10.52 -14.40 2.65
C LEU A 331 -9.33 -14.88 1.82
N GLU A 332 -8.11 -14.65 2.29
CA GLU A 332 -6.92 -15.34 1.77
C GLU A 332 -7.32 -16.79 1.42
N PRO A 333 -6.91 -17.32 0.24
CA PRO A 333 -7.29 -18.66 -0.15
C PRO A 333 -7.04 -19.60 1.02
N SER A 334 -8.04 -20.43 1.34
CA SER A 334 -7.96 -21.29 2.51
C SER A 334 -6.73 -22.17 2.42
N PHE A 335 -5.98 -22.25 3.49
CA PHE A 335 -4.78 -23.08 3.60
C PHE A 335 -4.96 -24.09 4.73
N ASN A 336 -4.20 -25.18 4.68
CA ASN A 336 -4.03 -26.02 5.87
C ASN A 336 -2.81 -25.51 6.64
N LEU A 337 -2.85 -25.55 7.97
CA LEU A 337 -1.64 -25.45 8.78
C LEU A 337 -1.07 -26.85 8.94
N MET A 338 0.19 -27.05 8.59
CA MET A 338 0.82 -28.38 8.59
C MET A 338 2.05 -28.42 9.49
N THR A 339 2.20 -29.54 10.18
CA THR A 339 3.38 -29.87 10.98
C THR A 339 4.49 -30.49 10.12
N ARG A 340 5.69 -30.62 10.69
CA ARG A 340 6.86 -31.22 10.02
C ARG A 340 6.64 -32.66 9.55
N ASN A 341 5.71 -33.37 10.20
CA ASN A 341 5.38 -34.77 9.90
C ASN A 341 4.12 -34.89 9.01
N ASN A 342 3.78 -33.84 8.26
CA ASN A 342 2.63 -33.81 7.34
C ASN A 342 1.26 -34.03 8.00
N LEU A 343 1.14 -33.71 9.29
CA LEU A 343 -0.14 -33.66 9.99
C LEU A 343 -0.74 -32.25 9.89
N MET A 344 -2.04 -32.16 9.63
CA MET A 344 -2.81 -30.92 9.55
C MET A 344 -3.36 -30.53 10.92
N ILE A 345 -3.23 -29.25 11.27
CA ILE A 345 -3.87 -28.68 12.45
C ILE A 345 -5.37 -28.61 12.19
N ALA A 346 -6.15 -29.30 13.01
CA ALA A 346 -7.60 -29.38 12.91
C ALA A 346 -8.27 -28.96 14.21
N GLU A 347 -9.39 -28.25 14.09
CA GLU A 347 -10.25 -27.86 15.21
C GLU A 347 -11.25 -28.98 15.56
N HIS A 348 -11.50 -29.17 16.85
CA HIS A 348 -12.44 -30.15 17.41
C HIS A 348 -13.09 -29.60 18.69
N TYR A 349 -14.30 -29.06 18.58
CA TYR A 349 -15.06 -28.47 19.70
C TYR A 349 -14.19 -27.46 20.48
N SER A 350 -13.67 -26.47 19.77
CA SER A 350 -12.73 -25.44 20.22
C SER A 350 -11.32 -25.90 20.56
N ASN A 351 -11.06 -27.20 20.70
CA ASN A 351 -9.70 -27.72 20.87
C ASN A 351 -9.00 -27.91 19.52
N LEU A 352 -7.68 -28.11 19.55
CA LEU A 352 -6.85 -28.19 18.36
C LEU A 352 -5.95 -29.41 18.44
N PHE A 353 -5.86 -30.16 17.33
CA PHE A 353 -5.07 -31.39 17.22
C PHE A 353 -4.40 -31.48 15.85
N ALA A 354 -3.19 -32.03 15.79
CA ALA A 354 -2.54 -32.35 14.52
C ALA A 354 -2.88 -33.78 14.08
N ASN A 355 -3.58 -33.92 12.96
CA ASN A 355 -4.09 -35.21 12.44
C ASN A 355 -3.69 -35.42 10.97
N PRO A 356 -3.72 -36.66 10.45
CA PRO A 356 -3.61 -36.88 9.01
C PRO A 356 -4.69 -36.10 8.25
N LYS A 357 -4.33 -35.57 7.07
CA LYS A 357 -5.26 -34.80 6.23
C LYS A 357 -6.54 -35.58 5.95
N SER A 358 -7.68 -34.95 6.20
CA SER A 358 -9.02 -35.55 6.11
C SER A 358 -9.91 -34.89 5.05
N GLY A 359 -9.55 -33.71 4.56
CA GLY A 359 -10.33 -32.91 3.61
C GLY A 359 -11.52 -32.18 4.23
N LEU A 360 -11.65 -32.21 5.56
CA LEU A 360 -12.77 -31.58 6.27
C LEU A 360 -12.56 -30.07 6.46
N PRO A 361 -13.63 -29.28 6.62
CA PRO A 361 -13.50 -27.83 6.83
C PRO A 361 -12.75 -27.42 8.11
N ASN A 362 -12.69 -28.28 9.12
CA ASN A 362 -12.05 -27.98 10.42
C ASN A 362 -10.51 -28.02 10.37
N GLU A 363 -9.91 -28.51 9.29
CA GLU A 363 -8.46 -28.39 9.02
C GLU A 363 -8.14 -27.26 8.03
N ASN A 364 -9.15 -26.57 7.51
CA ASN A 364 -8.99 -25.45 6.58
C ASN A 364 -9.06 -24.12 7.36
N TRP A 365 -8.05 -23.30 7.13
CA TRP A 365 -7.84 -22.04 7.82
C TRP A 365 -7.82 -20.89 6.82
N GLN A 366 -8.17 -19.72 7.31
CA GLN A 366 -8.05 -18.46 6.59
C GLN A 366 -7.32 -17.46 7.48
N SER A 367 -6.68 -16.46 6.88
CA SER A 367 -6.10 -15.36 7.63
C SER A 367 -6.75 -14.04 7.25
N HIS A 368 -7.05 -13.21 8.25
CA HIS A 368 -7.52 -11.85 8.07
C HIS A 368 -6.79 -10.92 9.04
N GLY A 369 -5.86 -10.11 8.53
CA GLY A 369 -4.92 -9.38 9.39
C GLY A 369 -4.09 -10.36 10.23
N PHE A 370 -4.09 -10.17 11.55
CA PHE A 370 -3.43 -11.09 12.50
C PHE A 370 -4.32 -12.24 12.99
N GLN A 371 -5.57 -12.33 12.54
CA GLN A 371 -6.47 -13.41 12.95
C GLN A 371 -6.30 -14.62 12.04
N ILE A 372 -6.20 -15.81 12.63
CA ILE A 372 -6.26 -17.11 11.95
C ILE A 372 -7.62 -17.72 12.27
N ILE A 373 -8.43 -17.95 11.24
CA ILE A 373 -9.85 -18.28 11.33
C ILE A 373 -10.05 -19.71 10.81
N VAL A 374 -10.75 -20.56 11.56
CA VAL A 374 -11.10 -21.91 11.08
C VAL A 374 -12.36 -21.87 10.24
N ASN A 375 -12.38 -22.62 9.14
CA ASN A 375 -13.50 -22.61 8.21
C ASN A 375 -14.71 -23.41 8.70
N SER A 376 -14.54 -24.31 9.68
CA SER A 376 -15.64 -25.15 10.21
C SER A 376 -16.74 -24.33 10.87
N ASN A 377 -16.38 -23.30 11.63
CA ASN A 377 -17.31 -22.51 12.43
C ASN A 377 -17.02 -20.99 12.41
N GLY A 378 -15.96 -20.54 11.73
CA GLY A 378 -15.59 -19.13 11.63
C GLY A 378 -14.98 -18.54 12.90
N GLU A 379 -14.54 -19.38 13.83
CA GLU A 379 -13.86 -18.94 15.05
C GLU A 379 -12.36 -18.67 14.81
N CYS A 380 -11.81 -17.78 15.62
CA CYS A 380 -10.42 -17.37 15.59
C CYS A 380 -9.59 -18.17 16.58
N LEU A 381 -8.36 -18.48 16.20
CA LEU A 381 -7.34 -19.00 17.09
C LEU A 381 -7.09 -18.01 18.24
N ASP A 382 -7.19 -18.46 19.48
CA ASP A 382 -7.17 -17.61 20.68
C ASP A 382 -6.26 -18.23 21.76
N ALA A 383 -5.23 -17.49 22.16
CA ALA A 383 -4.33 -17.81 23.27
C ALA A 383 -4.85 -17.18 24.57
N PHE A 384 -5.67 -17.92 25.32
CA PHE A 384 -6.29 -17.42 26.54
C PHE A 384 -5.44 -17.73 27.77
N SER A 385 -5.50 -16.86 28.78
CA SER A 385 -4.79 -17.09 30.05
C SER A 385 -5.34 -18.31 30.78
N ASN A 386 -4.45 -19.15 31.29
CA ASN A 386 -4.81 -20.29 32.13
C ASN A 386 -5.00 -19.93 33.61
N GLY A 387 -4.91 -18.65 33.97
CA GLY A 387 -5.06 -18.17 35.36
C GLY A 387 -3.85 -18.43 36.28
N ALA A 388 -2.82 -19.12 35.81
CA ALA A 388 -1.59 -19.45 36.54
C ALA A 388 -0.35 -18.73 35.98
N GLY A 389 -0.54 -17.66 35.22
CA GLY A 389 0.53 -16.93 34.55
C GLY A 389 0.99 -17.53 33.22
N GLY A 390 0.31 -18.56 32.71
CA GLY A 390 0.53 -19.12 31.38
C GLY A 390 -0.69 -18.98 30.46
N TYR A 391 -0.60 -19.60 29.28
CA TYR A 391 -1.62 -19.55 28.24
C TYR A 391 -2.00 -20.94 27.77
N THR A 392 -3.22 -21.06 27.24
CA THR A 392 -3.72 -22.24 26.52
C THR A 392 -4.29 -21.76 25.19
N VAL A 393 -4.36 -22.64 24.18
CA VAL A 393 -4.92 -22.31 22.87
C VAL A 393 -6.25 -23.02 22.63
N HIS A 394 -7.17 -22.31 22.00
CA HIS A 394 -8.45 -22.82 21.52
C HIS A 394 -8.92 -21.99 20.32
N THR A 395 -10.06 -22.34 19.73
CA THR A 395 -10.81 -21.41 18.87
C THR A 395 -11.90 -20.72 19.67
N PHE A 396 -12.11 -19.44 19.40
CA PHE A 396 -13.15 -18.63 20.03
C PHE A 396 -13.73 -17.62 19.04
N LYS A 397 -14.89 -17.05 19.37
CA LYS A 397 -15.52 -16.01 18.56
C LYS A 397 -14.52 -14.90 18.20
N CYS A 398 -14.39 -14.62 16.91
CA CYS A 398 -13.48 -13.60 16.41
C CYS A 398 -13.83 -12.20 16.93
N ASP A 399 -12.81 -11.51 17.44
CA ASP A 399 -12.86 -10.11 17.85
C ASP A 399 -11.53 -9.42 17.46
N LYS A 400 -11.61 -8.45 16.54
CA LYS A 400 -10.44 -7.72 16.03
C LYS A 400 -9.70 -6.95 17.14
N GLY A 401 -10.39 -6.57 18.21
CA GLY A 401 -9.81 -5.88 19.37
C GLY A 401 -9.10 -6.82 20.35
N ASN A 402 -9.34 -8.13 20.28
CA ASN A 402 -8.79 -9.09 21.23
C ASN A 402 -7.31 -9.36 20.93
N GLY A 403 -6.43 -8.93 21.84
CA GLY A 403 -4.98 -9.15 21.74
C GLY A 403 -4.58 -10.62 21.71
N ASN A 404 -5.37 -11.53 22.29
CA ASN A 404 -5.11 -12.98 22.33
C ASN A 404 -5.37 -13.70 21.00
N GLN A 405 -5.97 -13.01 20.03
CA GLN A 405 -6.32 -13.57 18.71
C GLN A 405 -5.38 -13.10 17.61
N LYS A 406 -4.21 -12.56 17.98
CA LYS A 406 -3.25 -11.99 17.04
C LYS A 406 -2.05 -12.91 16.90
N TRP A 407 -1.86 -13.43 15.70
CA TRP A 407 -0.85 -14.41 15.35
C TRP A 407 -0.07 -13.97 14.12
N ILE A 408 1.21 -14.32 14.08
CA ILE A 408 2.11 -14.14 12.97
C ILE A 408 2.46 -15.54 12.45
N ILE A 409 2.18 -15.77 11.19
CA ILE A 409 2.66 -16.95 10.46
C ILE A 409 4.07 -16.60 9.99
N ASP A 410 5.08 -17.06 10.74
CA ASP A 410 6.49 -16.81 10.48
C ASP A 410 7.01 -17.90 9.55
N SER A 411 6.81 -17.71 8.25
CA SER A 411 7.27 -18.65 7.21
C SER A 411 8.79 -18.77 7.17
N LEU A 412 9.55 -17.76 7.62
CA LEU A 412 11.02 -17.81 7.63
C LEU A 412 11.55 -18.80 8.66
N LYS A 413 10.93 -18.80 9.85
CA LYS A 413 11.29 -19.70 10.97
C LYS A 413 10.37 -20.91 11.07
N HIS A 414 9.48 -21.07 10.11
CA HIS A 414 8.51 -22.14 10.00
C HIS A 414 7.65 -22.34 11.26
N ARG A 415 7.12 -21.25 11.83
CA ARG A 415 6.34 -21.32 13.08
C ARG A 415 5.15 -20.37 13.07
N ILE A 416 4.22 -20.60 13.99
CA ILE A 416 3.12 -19.68 14.28
C ILE A 416 3.38 -19.05 15.64
N GLN A 417 3.78 -17.78 15.64
CA GLN A 417 4.10 -17.02 16.85
C GLN A 417 2.96 -16.05 17.19
N HIS A 418 2.76 -15.80 18.46
CA HIS A 418 1.77 -14.85 18.92
C HIS A 418 2.28 -13.41 18.73
N ALA A 419 1.41 -12.48 18.32
CA ALA A 419 1.79 -11.12 17.98
C ALA A 419 1.74 -10.15 19.18
N THR A 420 0.93 -10.45 20.19
CA THR A 420 0.78 -9.59 21.40
C THR A 420 1.61 -10.08 22.58
N HIS A 421 1.53 -11.36 22.92
CA HIS A 421 2.34 -12.00 23.96
C HIS A 421 3.71 -12.40 23.41
N ASP A 422 4.75 -11.80 23.97
CA ASP A 422 6.14 -12.06 23.58
C ASP A 422 6.53 -13.52 23.81
N ASN A 423 7.30 -14.07 22.87
CA ASN A 423 7.93 -15.38 22.96
C ASN A 423 6.94 -16.56 23.18
N LEU A 424 5.71 -16.45 22.66
CA LEU A 424 4.68 -17.49 22.72
C LEU A 424 4.41 -18.06 21.32
N CYS A 425 4.56 -19.37 21.13
CA CYS A 425 4.39 -20.05 19.84
C CYS A 425 3.42 -21.23 19.95
N LEU A 426 2.76 -21.57 18.83
CA LEU A 426 2.06 -22.85 18.72
C LEU A 426 3.05 -24.01 18.81
N ASP A 427 2.62 -25.05 19.50
CA ASP A 427 3.42 -26.23 19.81
C ASP A 427 2.50 -27.46 19.72
N VAL A 428 2.93 -28.52 19.04
CA VAL A 428 2.18 -29.78 18.93
C VAL A 428 2.83 -30.81 19.84
N ASP A 429 2.18 -31.15 20.95
CA ASP A 429 2.74 -32.11 21.90
C ASP A 429 2.51 -33.56 21.43
N PRO A 430 3.55 -34.28 20.98
CA PRO A 430 3.40 -35.66 20.55
C PRO A 430 3.06 -36.61 21.70
N ALA A 431 3.39 -36.26 22.96
CA ALA A 431 3.08 -37.06 24.13
C ALA A 431 1.62 -36.91 24.58
N GLN A 432 0.91 -35.90 24.09
CA GLN A 432 -0.50 -35.65 24.39
C GLN A 432 -1.39 -35.85 23.16
N ASN A 433 -1.17 -36.93 22.41
CA ASN A 433 -1.96 -37.28 21.23
C ASN A 433 -1.98 -36.14 20.19
N ASN A 434 -0.81 -35.54 19.94
CA ASN A 434 -0.64 -34.41 19.02
C ASN A 434 -1.57 -33.23 19.31
N LYS A 435 -1.92 -33.02 20.58
CA LYS A 435 -2.69 -31.85 20.99
C LYS A 435 -1.87 -30.59 20.72
N VAL A 436 -2.52 -29.59 20.13
CA VAL A 436 -1.90 -28.29 19.94
C VAL A 436 -2.04 -27.48 21.22
N GLN A 437 -0.95 -26.88 21.64
CA GLN A 437 -0.81 -26.02 22.79
C GLN A 437 -0.03 -24.74 22.40
N VAL A 438 0.23 -23.89 23.38
CA VAL A 438 1.24 -22.83 23.25
C VAL A 438 2.40 -23.10 24.19
N TRP A 439 3.60 -22.72 23.75
CA TRP A 439 4.82 -22.84 24.53
C TRP A 439 5.78 -21.70 24.22
N THR A 440 6.88 -21.62 24.96
CA THR A 440 7.98 -20.70 24.65
C THR A 440 8.50 -20.96 23.23
N CYS A 441 8.69 -19.92 22.42
CA CYS A 441 9.24 -20.09 21.08
C CYS A 441 10.70 -20.55 21.13
N PHE A 442 11.03 -21.60 20.39
CA PHE A 442 12.39 -22.07 20.18
C PHE A 442 12.68 -22.15 18.69
N ASP A 443 13.84 -21.66 18.27
CA ASP A 443 14.32 -21.89 16.91
C ASP A 443 14.60 -23.39 16.74
N ASP A 444 14.26 -23.96 15.58
CA ASP A 444 14.44 -25.37 15.21
C ASP A 444 13.72 -26.44 16.07
N ALA A 445 12.76 -26.05 16.92
CA ALA A 445 11.95 -27.00 17.68
C ALA A 445 11.03 -27.82 16.75
N PRO A 446 11.21 -29.16 16.62
CA PRO A 446 10.46 -29.96 15.65
C PRO A 446 8.94 -29.95 15.86
N ASN A 447 8.50 -29.79 17.11
CA ASN A 447 7.09 -29.71 17.51
C ASN A 447 6.49 -28.30 17.36
N GLN A 448 7.30 -27.27 17.09
CA GLN A 448 6.83 -25.91 16.78
C GLN A 448 6.91 -25.58 15.29
N TRP A 449 7.42 -26.52 14.49
CA TRP A 449 7.44 -26.41 13.04
C TRP A 449 6.01 -26.55 12.52
N ILE A 450 5.38 -25.42 12.21
CA ILE A 450 4.01 -25.31 11.72
C ILE A 450 3.98 -24.24 10.64
N VAL A 451 3.63 -24.62 9.43
CA VAL A 451 3.65 -23.76 8.23
C VAL A 451 2.32 -23.82 7.48
N ARG A 452 2.11 -22.93 6.52
CA ARG A 452 1.00 -23.11 5.57
C ARG A 452 1.32 -24.24 4.61
N SER A 453 0.30 -24.99 4.21
CA SER A 453 0.44 -26.04 3.19
C SER A 453 0.90 -25.50 1.85
N GLU A 454 0.53 -24.25 1.53
CA GLU A 454 1.01 -23.53 0.35
C GLU A 454 1.33 -22.08 0.75
N GLU A 455 2.50 -21.60 0.34
CA GLU A 455 3.02 -20.26 0.63
C GLU A 455 3.43 -19.56 -0.65
N LYS A 456 3.09 -18.28 -0.80
CA LYS A 456 3.61 -17.45 -1.88
C LYS A 456 4.70 -16.54 -1.32
N ILE A 457 5.93 -16.72 -1.79
CA ILE A 457 7.11 -16.02 -1.26
C ILE A 457 7.94 -15.38 -2.38
N GLY A 458 8.65 -14.30 -2.05
CA GLY A 458 9.81 -13.85 -2.80
C GLY A 458 11.08 -14.54 -2.28
N ILE A 459 12.03 -14.79 -3.17
CA ILE A 459 13.33 -15.39 -2.82
C ILE A 459 14.44 -14.44 -3.26
N ILE A 460 15.29 -14.03 -2.33
CA ILE A 460 16.41 -13.11 -2.58
C ILE A 460 17.72 -13.80 -2.19
N SER A 461 18.71 -13.85 -3.07
CA SER A 461 20.03 -14.37 -2.74
C SER A 461 20.77 -13.42 -1.77
N MET A 462 21.78 -13.91 -1.06
CA MET A 462 22.61 -13.05 -0.19
C MET A 462 23.30 -11.90 -0.93
N GLN A 463 23.41 -11.96 -2.25
CA GLN A 463 23.96 -10.91 -3.12
C GLN A 463 22.89 -9.87 -3.50
N GLY A 464 21.71 -9.92 -2.88
CA GLY A 464 20.60 -9.00 -3.16
C GLY A 464 19.94 -9.25 -4.51
N ARG A 465 20.10 -10.44 -5.10
CA ARG A 465 19.50 -10.78 -6.39
C ARG A 465 18.19 -11.51 -6.18
N LEU A 466 17.17 -11.08 -6.91
CA LEU A 466 15.84 -11.66 -6.86
C LEU A 466 15.80 -12.93 -7.73
N MET A 467 15.41 -14.06 -7.17
CA MET A 467 15.20 -15.29 -7.92
C MET A 467 13.96 -15.15 -8.80
N THR A 468 14.14 -15.32 -10.10
CA THR A 468 13.15 -15.07 -11.15
C THR A 468 13.26 -16.16 -12.22
N THR A 469 12.57 -15.98 -13.33
CA THR A 469 12.59 -16.90 -14.46
C THR A 469 13.00 -16.20 -15.74
N THR A 470 13.68 -16.91 -16.64
CA THR A 470 14.01 -16.43 -17.99
C THR A 470 13.79 -17.56 -18.97
N GLY A 471 12.62 -17.53 -19.64
CA GLY A 471 12.11 -18.71 -20.35
C GLY A 471 11.82 -19.83 -19.35
N ASP A 472 12.33 -21.03 -19.62
CA ASP A 472 12.25 -22.18 -18.72
C ASP A 472 13.44 -22.29 -17.75
N ALA A 473 14.32 -21.28 -17.67
CA ALA A 473 15.43 -21.30 -16.72
C ALA A 473 15.05 -20.55 -15.42
N VAL A 474 15.53 -21.07 -14.30
CA VAL A 474 15.62 -20.32 -13.04
C VAL A 474 16.83 -19.39 -13.12
N SER A 475 16.61 -18.09 -12.89
CA SER A 475 17.63 -17.04 -13.04
C SER A 475 17.53 -16.02 -11.91
N PHE A 476 18.44 -15.04 -11.88
CA PHE A 476 18.48 -14.03 -10.82
C PHE A 476 18.65 -12.61 -11.40
N ALA A 477 17.86 -11.65 -10.92
CA ALA A 477 17.84 -10.28 -11.45
C ALA A 477 18.03 -9.21 -10.37
N SER A 478 18.45 -8.00 -10.77
CA SER A 478 18.66 -6.85 -9.88
C SER A 478 17.42 -5.97 -9.67
N ALA A 479 16.30 -6.23 -10.34
CA ALA A 479 15.14 -5.33 -10.38
C ALA A 479 13.87 -5.97 -9.79
N MET A 480 13.18 -5.21 -8.93
CA MET A 480 11.92 -5.58 -8.25
C MET A 480 10.65 -5.46 -9.13
N TRP A 481 10.81 -5.25 -10.45
CA TRP A 481 9.72 -4.88 -11.37
C TRP A 481 9.30 -6.00 -12.34
N GLN A 482 9.72 -7.25 -12.11
CA GLN A 482 9.34 -8.36 -12.99
C GLN A 482 8.20 -9.16 -12.38
N ASP A 483 7.18 -9.51 -13.15
CA ASP A 483 6.03 -10.34 -12.73
C ASP A 483 6.42 -11.78 -12.28
N SER A 484 7.68 -12.22 -12.39
CA SER A 484 8.15 -13.61 -12.22
C SER A 484 8.92 -13.91 -10.91
N PHE A 485 8.94 -12.99 -9.95
CA PHE A 485 9.75 -13.12 -8.72
C PHE A 485 9.11 -13.85 -7.55
N TYR A 486 7.80 -14.08 -7.62
CA TYR A 486 7.11 -14.85 -6.59
C TYR A 486 7.11 -16.33 -6.96
N TRP A 487 7.32 -17.14 -5.93
CA TRP A 487 7.31 -18.59 -5.98
C TRP A 487 6.23 -19.08 -5.05
N THR A 488 5.47 -20.06 -5.52
CA THR A 488 4.50 -20.77 -4.69
C THR A 488 5.14 -22.06 -4.20
N ILE A 489 5.44 -22.13 -2.91
CA ILE A 489 5.97 -23.33 -2.26
C ILE A 489 4.79 -24.15 -1.77
N ASN A 490 4.70 -25.39 -2.23
CA ASN A 490 3.80 -26.36 -1.66
C ASN A 490 4.57 -27.19 -0.63
N ASN A 491 4.29 -26.97 0.65
CA ASN A 491 4.98 -27.65 1.74
C ASN A 491 4.52 -29.12 1.90
N VAL A 492 3.40 -29.52 1.28
CA VAL A 492 2.88 -30.90 1.34
C VAL A 492 3.65 -31.82 0.39
N ASP A 493 3.89 -31.39 -0.84
CA ASP A 493 4.59 -32.18 -1.86
C ASP A 493 6.00 -31.66 -2.18
N HIS A 494 6.45 -30.62 -1.48
CA HIS A 494 7.76 -29.96 -1.61
C HIS A 494 8.05 -29.43 -3.02
N THR A 495 7.02 -29.12 -3.81
CA THR A 495 7.21 -28.46 -5.11
C THR A 495 7.32 -26.94 -4.96
N MET A 496 8.12 -26.32 -5.82
CA MET A 496 8.27 -24.87 -5.91
C MET A 496 7.83 -24.40 -7.29
N ARG A 497 6.71 -23.69 -7.37
CA ARG A 497 6.04 -23.30 -8.61
C ARG A 497 6.27 -21.83 -8.93
N ALA A 498 6.72 -21.52 -10.15
CA ALA A 498 6.81 -20.17 -10.66
C ALA A 498 5.43 -19.63 -11.10
N ASN A 499 5.33 -18.32 -11.31
CA ASN A 499 4.07 -17.67 -11.72
C ASN A 499 3.51 -18.13 -13.09
N ASN A 500 4.34 -18.76 -13.93
CA ASN A 500 3.87 -19.39 -15.18
C ASN A 500 3.25 -20.78 -14.98
N GLY A 501 3.15 -21.26 -13.74
CA GLY A 501 2.54 -22.54 -13.39
C GLY A 501 3.49 -23.75 -13.43
N LYS A 502 4.76 -23.57 -13.81
CA LYS A 502 5.76 -24.63 -13.85
C LYS A 502 6.57 -24.73 -12.56
N CYS A 503 7.05 -25.92 -12.23
CA CYS A 503 7.81 -26.22 -11.03
C CYS A 503 9.31 -26.31 -11.31
N ILE A 504 10.13 -25.99 -10.31
CA ILE A 504 11.57 -26.16 -10.38
C ILE A 504 11.90 -27.66 -10.42
N ASP A 505 12.56 -28.09 -11.49
CA ASP A 505 12.98 -29.46 -11.75
C ASP A 505 14.50 -29.54 -11.94
N ALA A 506 15.12 -30.51 -11.29
CA ALA A 506 16.54 -30.79 -11.40
C ALA A 506 16.83 -32.29 -11.51
N PHE A 507 16.82 -32.81 -12.73
CA PHE A 507 16.96 -34.24 -13.02
C PHE A 507 18.40 -34.78 -13.04
N GLU A 508 19.41 -33.92 -12.95
CA GLU A 508 20.83 -34.31 -13.01
C GLU A 508 21.52 -34.09 -11.65
N PRO A 509 21.56 -35.07 -10.73
CA PRO A 509 22.17 -34.93 -9.41
C PRO A 509 23.72 -34.97 -9.48
N LYS A 510 24.31 -33.91 -10.04
CA LYS A 510 25.75 -33.67 -10.16
C LYS A 510 26.04 -32.18 -10.03
N ASN A 511 27.28 -31.82 -9.70
CA ASN A 511 27.71 -30.41 -9.72
C ASN A 511 27.59 -29.85 -11.15
N GLY A 512 26.87 -28.74 -11.29
CA GLY A 512 26.52 -28.14 -12.57
C GLY A 512 25.30 -28.79 -13.25
N GLY A 513 24.57 -29.65 -12.55
CA GLY A 513 23.34 -30.27 -13.05
C GLY A 513 22.26 -29.24 -13.32
N THR A 514 21.51 -29.42 -14.41
CA THR A 514 20.55 -28.41 -14.88
C THR A 514 19.40 -28.23 -13.89
N VAL A 515 19.11 -26.97 -13.52
CA VAL A 515 17.87 -26.58 -12.83
C VAL A 515 17.02 -25.76 -13.80
N HIS A 516 15.78 -26.20 -14.01
CA HIS A 516 14.87 -25.59 -14.98
C HIS A 516 13.42 -25.66 -14.52
N LEU A 517 12.52 -25.06 -15.29
CA LEU A 517 11.09 -25.12 -15.08
C LEU A 517 10.49 -26.23 -15.92
N TRP A 518 9.71 -27.09 -15.27
CA TRP A 518 8.96 -28.17 -15.92
C TRP A 518 7.53 -28.23 -15.41
N ASP A 519 6.67 -28.99 -16.08
CA ASP A 519 5.30 -29.17 -15.61
C ASP A 519 5.29 -29.75 -14.19
N CYS A 520 4.47 -29.15 -13.31
CA CYS A 520 4.40 -29.51 -11.91
C CYS A 520 3.82 -30.91 -11.73
N ASP A 521 4.55 -31.76 -11.01
CA ASP A 521 4.08 -33.08 -10.59
C ASP A 521 4.46 -33.32 -9.12
N GLY A 522 3.45 -33.37 -8.25
CA GLY A 522 3.59 -33.65 -6.82
C GLY A 522 4.18 -35.03 -6.52
N GLY A 523 4.28 -35.95 -7.49
CA GLY A 523 4.99 -37.23 -7.37
C GLY A 523 6.42 -37.22 -7.92
N ASN A 524 6.82 -36.21 -8.69
CA ASN A 524 8.13 -36.20 -9.36
C ASN A 524 9.26 -35.96 -8.36
N ALA A 525 10.16 -36.93 -8.25
CA ALA A 525 11.30 -36.88 -7.35
C ALA A 525 12.26 -35.72 -7.64
N ASN A 526 12.36 -35.24 -8.88
CA ASN A 526 13.29 -34.18 -9.29
C ASN A 526 12.77 -32.76 -8.97
N GLN A 527 11.56 -32.65 -8.42
CA GLN A 527 10.91 -31.36 -8.15
C GLN A 527 10.78 -31.08 -6.65
N LYS A 528 11.59 -31.75 -5.83
CA LYS A 528 11.43 -31.74 -4.37
C LYS A 528 12.48 -30.84 -3.74
N TRP A 529 12.03 -29.73 -3.17
CA TRP A 529 12.89 -28.70 -2.58
C TRP A 529 12.43 -28.36 -1.16
N ILE A 530 13.39 -28.29 -0.25
CA ILE A 530 13.17 -27.94 1.15
C ILE A 530 14.10 -26.79 1.49
N TYR A 531 13.56 -25.73 2.06
CA TYR A 531 14.37 -24.65 2.61
C TYR A 531 14.87 -25.00 4.01
N ASP A 532 16.17 -24.91 4.20
CA ASP A 532 16.82 -25.05 5.48
C ASP A 532 17.09 -23.66 6.06
N ALA A 533 16.25 -23.24 7.00
CA ALA A 533 16.33 -21.92 7.62
C ALA A 533 17.63 -21.69 8.42
N SER A 534 18.29 -22.75 8.90
CA SER A 534 19.53 -22.64 9.67
C SER A 534 20.74 -22.29 8.80
N THR A 535 20.73 -22.77 7.55
CA THR A 535 21.83 -22.56 6.59
C THR A 535 21.46 -21.59 5.46
N HIS A 536 20.19 -21.18 5.37
CA HIS A 536 19.60 -20.38 4.31
C HIS A 536 19.63 -21.06 2.92
N GLN A 537 19.67 -22.39 2.86
CA GLN A 537 19.83 -23.12 1.60
C GLN A 537 18.53 -23.78 1.13
N PHE A 538 18.24 -23.74 -0.17
CA PHE A 538 17.26 -24.65 -0.78
C PHE A 538 17.93 -25.98 -1.09
N ARG A 539 17.67 -26.98 -0.24
CA ARG A 539 18.15 -28.35 -0.38
C ARG A 539 17.22 -29.14 -1.27
N HIS A 540 17.77 -29.95 -2.17
CA HIS A 540 16.98 -30.91 -2.91
C HIS A 540 16.63 -32.10 -2.00
N ALA A 541 15.35 -32.41 -1.86
CA ALA A 541 14.88 -33.37 -0.86
C ALA A 541 15.23 -34.83 -1.22
N THR A 542 15.18 -35.19 -2.51
CA THR A 542 15.46 -36.55 -2.99
C THR A 542 16.92 -36.74 -3.43
N HIS A 543 17.48 -35.81 -4.19
CA HIS A 543 18.92 -35.70 -4.49
C HIS A 543 19.69 -35.18 -3.27
N THR A 544 19.75 -36.00 -2.22
CA THR A 544 20.39 -35.67 -0.95
C THR A 544 21.83 -35.20 -1.15
N GLY A 545 22.18 -34.07 -0.51
CA GLY A 545 23.50 -33.45 -0.60
C GLY A 545 23.64 -32.38 -1.67
N PHE A 546 22.62 -32.17 -2.51
CA PHE A 546 22.60 -31.08 -3.50
C PHE A 546 21.69 -29.92 -3.07
N CYS A 547 22.14 -28.72 -3.40
CA CYS A 547 21.48 -27.44 -3.12
C CYS A 547 21.33 -26.64 -4.41
N LEU A 548 20.35 -25.74 -4.42
CA LEU A 548 20.23 -24.72 -5.45
C LEU A 548 21.43 -23.76 -5.37
N ASP A 549 22.12 -23.56 -6.47
CA ASP A 549 23.25 -22.63 -6.59
C ASP A 549 22.97 -21.62 -7.70
N MET A 550 23.18 -20.33 -7.44
CA MET A 550 22.98 -19.28 -8.44
C MET A 550 24.13 -19.15 -9.46
N GLY A 551 25.22 -19.89 -9.24
CA GLY A 551 26.40 -20.00 -10.09
C GLY A 551 27.36 -18.82 -10.07
N SER A 552 26.85 -17.59 -10.04
CA SER A 552 27.69 -16.39 -9.94
C SER A 552 26.99 -15.27 -9.16
N ALA A 553 27.77 -14.38 -8.55
CA ALA A 553 27.23 -13.25 -7.78
C ALA A 553 26.39 -12.26 -8.62
N THR A 554 26.55 -12.28 -9.94
CA THR A 554 25.77 -11.47 -10.88
C THR A 554 24.44 -12.11 -11.28
N GLY A 555 24.25 -13.41 -11.00
CA GLY A 555 23.00 -14.12 -11.26
C GLY A 555 22.93 -14.80 -12.63
N GLU A 556 23.61 -15.94 -12.78
CA GLU A 556 23.48 -16.79 -13.98
C GLU A 556 22.27 -17.74 -13.88
N ARG A 557 22.20 -18.74 -14.77
CA ARG A 557 21.22 -19.83 -14.65
C ARG A 557 21.54 -20.67 -13.41
N ALA A 558 20.51 -20.90 -12.59
CA ALA A 558 20.65 -21.77 -11.43
C ALA A 558 21.02 -23.19 -11.86
N HIS A 559 21.73 -23.89 -10.99
CA HIS A 559 22.09 -25.29 -11.18
C HIS A 559 22.21 -26.01 -9.83
N LEU A 560 22.30 -27.34 -9.87
CA LEU A 560 22.59 -28.14 -8.70
C LEU A 560 24.08 -28.11 -8.39
N TRP A 561 24.39 -27.89 -7.12
CA TRP A 561 25.74 -28.04 -6.60
C TRP A 561 25.71 -28.72 -5.24
N THR A 562 26.82 -29.34 -4.86
CA THR A 562 26.96 -29.93 -3.52
C THR A 562 26.74 -28.84 -2.47
N CYS A 563 25.88 -29.12 -1.49
CA CYS A 563 25.52 -28.17 -0.45
C CYS A 563 26.75 -27.74 0.36
N ASP A 564 26.99 -26.43 0.41
CA ASP A 564 28.02 -25.80 1.23
C ASP A 564 27.42 -24.59 1.96
N ALA A 565 27.20 -24.71 3.27
CA ALA A 565 26.58 -23.66 4.08
C ALA A 565 27.47 -22.40 4.23
N SER A 566 28.73 -22.45 3.80
CA SER A 566 29.60 -21.26 3.73
C SER A 566 29.55 -20.54 2.38
N ASN A 567 28.97 -21.18 1.37
CA ASN A 567 28.86 -20.62 0.03
C ASN A 567 27.64 -19.69 -0.07
N SER A 568 27.93 -18.38 -0.06
CA SER A 568 26.89 -17.35 -0.19
C SER A 568 26.05 -17.45 -1.47
N LEU A 569 26.50 -18.14 -2.53
CA LEU A 569 25.74 -18.36 -3.77
C LEU A 569 24.63 -19.41 -3.63
N GLN A 570 24.65 -20.18 -2.53
CA GLN A 570 23.62 -21.16 -2.18
C GLN A 570 22.70 -20.68 -1.07
N GLN A 571 22.83 -19.41 -0.66
CA GLN A 571 22.12 -18.84 0.46
C GLN A 571 21.09 -17.81 0.01
N PHE A 572 19.87 -17.96 0.50
CA PHE A 572 18.70 -17.22 0.08
C PHE A 572 17.81 -16.83 1.28
N TYR A 573 17.10 -15.72 1.13
CA TYR A 573 16.15 -15.20 2.10
C TYR A 573 14.72 -15.32 1.59
N TYR A 574 13.81 -15.69 2.49
CA TYR A 574 12.37 -15.61 2.31
C TYR A 574 11.91 -14.16 2.45
N VAL A 575 11.05 -13.71 1.56
CA VAL A 575 10.32 -12.45 1.69
C VAL A 575 8.83 -12.77 1.54
N GLY A 576 8.12 -12.81 2.66
CA GLY A 576 6.67 -13.05 2.73
C GLY A 576 5.82 -11.85 2.38
#